data_AF-A0A7R9ZPW3-F1
#
_entry.id   AF-A0A7R9ZPW3-F1
#
_cell.length_a   1.000
_cell.length_b   1.000
_cell.length_c   1.000
_cell.angle_alpha   90.00
_cell.angle_beta   90.00
_cell.angle_gamma   90.00
#
_symmetry.space_group_name_H-M   'P 1'
#
loop_
_entity.id
_entity.type
_entity.pdbx_description
1 polymer ?
#
loop_
_entity_poly.entity_id
_entity_poly.type
_entity_poly.pdbx_seq_one_letter_code
_entity_poly.pdbx_strand_id
1 'polypeptide(L)'
;GMFGFYFIPGMILEEAGGHRLVNAFYCAVITLTTVGFGDICPADPDVVGRVFILMLCFGGLGFFCGPMMTLTSSWQDSVPGGITTISSLTLALGVGLFSTVEEMSYTEAMHLSIVTGTTIGYGNLTPTTNMGRFGVAVYALLVINVMSGLLQPARKYLESFCMEKTRKRQ
;
A
#
# COMPACT_ATOMS: atom_id res chain seq x y z
N GLY A 1 9.58 -7.03 8.89
CA GLY A 1 9.81 -6.08 7.79
C GLY A 1 10.97 -5.14 8.12
N MET A 2 10.69 -4.03 8.81
CA MET A 2 11.63 -2.90 9.00
C MET A 2 13.02 -3.30 9.49
N PHE A 3 13.14 -4.09 10.56
CA PHE A 3 14.43 -4.53 11.07
C PHE A 3 15.25 -5.34 10.05
N GLY A 4 14.60 -6.14 9.21
CA GLY A 4 15.28 -6.88 8.15
C GLY A 4 15.90 -5.94 7.11
N PHE A 5 15.13 -4.95 6.63
CA PHE A 5 15.66 -3.92 5.73
C PHE A 5 16.74 -3.04 6.37
N TYR A 6 16.67 -2.81 7.68
CA TYR A 6 17.65 -1.98 8.39
C TYR A 6 18.99 -2.71 8.63
N PHE A 7 18.94 -3.94 9.15
CA PHE A 7 20.13 -4.67 9.60
C PHE A 7 20.79 -5.54 8.54
N ILE A 8 20.05 -6.02 7.53
CA ILE A 8 20.66 -6.83 6.47
C ILE A 8 21.42 -5.88 5.54
N PRO A 9 22.74 -6.07 5.34
CA PRO A 9 23.53 -5.23 4.45
C PRO A 9 23.06 -5.41 3.00
N GLY A 10 23.16 -4.34 2.22
CA GLY A 10 22.74 -4.36 0.81
C GLY A 10 21.23 -4.43 0.60
N MET A 11 20.39 -4.29 1.64
CA MET A 11 18.92 -4.26 1.50
C MET A 11 18.32 -2.87 1.25
N ILE A 12 19.11 -1.81 1.37
CA ILE A 12 18.72 -0.44 1.05
C ILE A 12 19.89 0.12 0.24
N LEU A 13 19.58 0.71 -0.93
CA LEU A 13 20.60 1.34 -1.76
C LEU A 13 21.23 2.51 -1.01
N GLU A 14 22.55 2.56 -0.92
CA GLU A 14 23.25 3.66 -0.23
C GLU A 14 23.04 5.00 -0.94
N GLU A 15 22.81 4.96 -2.26
CA GLU A 15 22.51 6.12 -3.10
C GLU A 15 21.10 6.69 -2.90
N ALA A 16 20.21 5.97 -2.20
CA ALA A 16 18.83 6.38 -1.98
C ALA A 16 18.70 7.69 -1.16
N GLY A 17 19.77 8.12 -0.48
CA GLY A 17 19.76 9.31 0.38
C GLY A 17 18.80 9.20 1.57
N GLY A 18 18.86 10.18 2.47
CA GLY A 18 17.95 10.26 3.63
C GLY A 18 18.30 9.32 4.79
N HIS A 19 17.42 9.28 5.78
CA HIS A 19 17.61 8.47 6.99
C HIS A 19 17.32 6.99 6.71
N ARG A 20 18.34 6.14 6.90
CA ARG A 20 18.24 4.68 6.72
C ARG A 20 17.06 4.04 7.44
N LEU A 21 16.70 4.53 8.63
CA LEU A 21 15.57 4.02 9.40
C LEU A 21 14.22 4.30 8.72
N VAL A 22 14.06 5.50 8.15
CA VAL A 22 12.86 5.88 7.40
C VAL A 22 12.77 5.06 6.11
N ASN A 23 13.88 4.90 5.40
CA ASN A 23 13.97 4.06 4.21
C ASN A 23 13.60 2.60 4.52
N ALA A 24 14.12 2.04 5.62
CA ALA A 24 13.80 0.68 6.05
C ALA A 24 12.32 0.50 6.39
N PHE A 25 11.72 1.50 7.06
CA PHE A 25 10.29 1.51 7.36
C PHE A 25 9.46 1.60 6.08
N TYR A 26 9.82 2.52 5.18
CA TYR A 26 9.17 2.70 3.88
C TYR A 26 9.19 1.40 3.08
N CYS A 27 10.38 0.82 2.81
CA CYS A 27 10.51 -0.47 2.10
C CYS A 27 9.64 -1.55 2.72
N ALA A 28 9.70 -1.71 4.04
CA ALA A 28 8.94 -2.74 4.72
C ALA A 28 7.44 -2.57 4.54
N VAL A 29 6.93 -1.35 4.65
CA VAL A 29 5.51 -1.07 4.48
C VAL A 29 5.11 -1.25 3.02
N ILE A 30 5.79 -0.62 2.06
CA ILE A 30 5.42 -0.71 0.64
C ILE A 30 5.49 -2.14 0.08
N THR A 31 6.39 -2.97 0.61
CA THR A 31 6.46 -4.40 0.25
C THR A 31 5.32 -5.18 0.90
N LEU A 32 5.03 -4.94 2.18
CA LEU A 32 3.96 -5.61 2.90
C LEU A 32 2.57 -5.26 2.35
N THR A 33 2.40 -4.02 1.92
CA THR A 33 1.19 -3.48 1.32
C THR A 33 1.07 -3.78 -0.18
N THR A 34 2.02 -4.53 -0.74
CA THR A 34 2.06 -4.92 -2.16
C THR A 34 2.08 -3.76 -3.15
N VAL A 35 2.43 -2.54 -2.71
CA VAL A 35 2.60 -1.39 -3.62
C VAL A 35 3.90 -1.56 -4.40
N GLY A 36 5.02 -1.75 -3.71
CA GLY A 36 6.29 -2.15 -4.31
C GLY A 36 6.86 -1.21 -5.38
N PHE A 37 7.05 0.09 -5.09
CA PHE A 37 7.63 1.05 -6.03
C PHE A 37 9.01 0.67 -6.59
N GLY A 38 9.82 -0.07 -5.83
CA GLY A 38 11.12 -0.58 -6.28
C GLY A 38 12.24 0.48 -6.39
N ASP A 39 12.03 1.67 -5.83
CA ASP A 39 12.92 2.83 -5.93
C ASP A 39 14.13 2.79 -5.00
N ILE A 40 13.96 2.26 -3.78
CA ILE A 40 15.04 2.21 -2.77
C ILE A 40 15.38 0.80 -2.28
N CYS A 41 14.68 -0.20 -2.82
CA CYS A 41 14.93 -1.63 -2.59
C CYS A 41 16.15 -2.11 -3.39
N PRO A 42 16.82 -3.19 -2.95
CA PRO A 42 18.03 -3.64 -3.60
C PRO A 42 17.70 -4.38 -4.89
N ALA A 43 18.39 -4.04 -5.98
CA ALA A 43 18.24 -4.74 -7.25
C ALA A 43 18.81 -6.17 -7.19
N ASP A 44 19.93 -6.34 -6.48
CA ASP A 44 20.65 -7.61 -6.35
C ASP A 44 20.95 -7.96 -4.88
N PRO A 45 19.95 -8.37 -4.10
CA PRO A 45 20.19 -8.79 -2.72
C PRO A 45 20.99 -10.09 -2.67
N ASP A 46 21.87 -10.18 -1.67
CA ASP A 46 22.54 -11.42 -1.29
C ASP A 46 21.54 -12.52 -0.93
N VAL A 47 22.00 -13.78 -0.84
CA VAL A 47 21.15 -14.95 -0.53
C VAL A 47 20.29 -14.71 0.72
N VAL A 48 20.85 -14.10 1.76
CA VAL A 48 20.15 -13.75 3.00
C VAL A 48 19.01 -12.76 2.74
N GLY A 49 19.27 -11.71 1.93
CA GLY A 49 18.27 -10.71 1.55
C GLY A 49 17.15 -11.31 0.69
N ARG A 50 17.47 -12.21 -0.25
CA ARG A 50 16.48 -12.92 -1.07
C ARG A 50 15.55 -13.78 -0.23
N VAL A 51 16.13 -14.59 0.67
CA VAL A 51 15.34 -15.42 1.60
C VAL A 51 14.47 -14.56 2.50
N PHE A 52 15.00 -13.43 2.98
CA PHE A 52 14.23 -12.48 3.77
C PHE A 52 13.03 -11.89 2.99
N ILE A 53 13.23 -11.44 1.75
CA ILE A 53 12.13 -10.91 0.91
C ILE A 53 11.09 -12.01 0.66
N LEU A 54 11.50 -13.23 0.35
CA LEU A 54 10.58 -14.35 0.14
C LEU A 54 9.74 -14.61 1.40
N MET A 55 10.39 -14.72 2.56
CA MET A 55 9.70 -14.88 3.84
C MET A 55 8.76 -13.72 4.14
N LEU A 56 9.16 -12.48 3.83
CA LEU A 56 8.34 -11.30 3.99
C LEU A 56 7.12 -11.30 3.06
N CYS A 57 7.27 -11.72 1.80
CA CYS A 57 6.16 -11.78 0.85
C CYS A 57 5.17 -12.89 1.23
N PHE A 58 5.65 -14.11 1.45
CA PHE A 58 4.77 -15.24 1.79
C PHE A 58 4.11 -15.07 3.17
N GLY A 59 4.88 -14.65 4.18
CA GLY A 59 4.35 -14.42 5.52
C GLY A 59 3.52 -13.14 5.63
N GLY A 60 3.95 -12.08 4.95
CA GLY A 60 3.35 -10.76 5.03
C GLY A 60 2.03 -10.64 4.26
N LEU A 61 1.96 -11.07 3.00
CA LEU A 61 0.72 -10.93 2.22
C LEU A 61 -0.46 -11.69 2.84
N GLY A 62 -0.21 -12.93 3.27
CA GLY A 62 -1.25 -13.78 3.85
C GLY A 62 -1.78 -13.21 5.16
N PHE A 63 -0.90 -12.67 6.01
CA PHE A 63 -1.28 -12.10 7.30
C PHE A 63 -1.82 -10.67 7.18
N PHE A 64 -1.48 -9.92 6.14
CA PHE A 64 -1.89 -8.52 5.98
C PHE A 64 -3.28 -8.40 5.33
N CYS A 65 -3.55 -9.17 4.26
CA CYS A 65 -4.77 -9.00 3.47
C CYS A 65 -6.07 -9.27 4.25
N GLY A 66 -6.10 -10.34 5.06
CA GLY A 66 -7.29 -10.74 5.83
C GLY A 66 -7.71 -9.72 6.90
N PRO A 67 -6.80 -9.32 7.81
CA PRO A 67 -7.08 -8.30 8.81
C PRO A 67 -7.46 -6.94 8.21
N MET A 68 -6.86 -6.52 7.08
CA MET A 68 -7.23 -5.26 6.43
C MET A 68 -8.69 -5.28 5.95
N MET A 69 -9.13 -6.37 5.31
CA MET A 69 -10.55 -6.54 4.94
C MET A 69 -11.48 -6.49 6.16
N THR A 70 -11.06 -7.10 7.27
CA THR A 70 -11.85 -7.13 8.51
C THR A 70 -11.92 -5.75 9.17
N LEU A 71 -10.79 -5.05 9.24
CA LEU A 71 -10.70 -3.70 9.76
C LEU A 71 -11.61 -2.77 8.96
N THR A 72 -11.60 -2.88 7.64
CA THR A 72 -12.47 -2.08 6.79
C THR A 72 -13.95 -2.32 7.04
N SER A 73 -14.38 -3.56 7.26
CA SER A 73 -15.78 -3.83 7.59
C SER A 73 -16.22 -3.27 8.94
N SER A 74 -15.29 -3.15 9.92
CA SER A 74 -15.65 -2.77 11.30
C SER A 74 -16.15 -1.33 11.44
N TRP A 75 -15.59 -0.40 10.67
CA TRP A 75 -15.91 1.03 10.76
C TRP A 75 -16.76 1.55 9.60
N GLN A 76 -16.95 0.75 8.55
CA GLN A 76 -17.52 1.23 7.28
C GLN A 76 -19.01 1.55 7.42
N ASP A 77 -19.73 0.82 8.26
CA ASP A 77 -21.15 1.03 8.53
C ASP A 77 -21.42 2.24 9.43
N SER A 78 -20.38 2.78 10.09
CA SER A 78 -20.52 3.91 11.03
C SER A 78 -20.40 5.28 10.35
N VAL A 79 -19.97 5.35 9.08
CA VAL A 79 -19.71 6.63 8.40
C VAL A 79 -20.86 7.03 7.48
N PRO A 80 -21.48 8.20 7.68
CA PRO A 80 -22.51 8.71 6.78
C PRO A 80 -21.92 9.02 5.40
N GLY A 81 -22.49 8.41 4.35
CA GLY A 81 -21.98 8.48 2.97
C GLY A 81 -21.27 7.21 2.50
N GLY A 82 -21.04 6.24 3.38
CA GLY A 82 -20.48 4.94 3.04
C GLY A 82 -19.04 5.00 2.51
N ILE A 83 -18.62 3.92 1.86
CA ILE A 83 -17.22 3.74 1.45
C ILE A 83 -16.74 4.75 0.41
N THR A 84 -17.62 5.22 -0.48
CA THR A 84 -17.27 6.14 -1.57
C THR A 84 -16.86 7.52 -1.06
N THR A 85 -17.52 8.01 0.00
CA THR A 85 -17.14 9.26 0.67
C THR A 85 -15.78 9.13 1.35
N ILE A 86 -15.53 8.02 2.06
CA ILE A 86 -14.24 7.75 2.70
C ILE A 86 -13.12 7.65 1.66
N SER A 87 -13.36 6.98 0.53
CA SER A 87 -12.41 6.90 -0.59
C SER A 87 -12.03 8.28 -1.12
N SER A 88 -13.04 9.13 -1.36
CA SER A 88 -12.81 10.50 -1.85
C SER A 88 -12.01 11.34 -0.85
N LEU A 89 -12.33 11.26 0.44
CA LEU A 89 -11.62 11.98 1.49
C LEU A 89 -10.18 11.50 1.66
N THR A 90 -9.96 10.19 1.61
CA THR A 90 -8.62 9.60 1.73
C THR A 90 -7.77 9.94 0.52
N LEU A 91 -8.36 10.00 -0.67
CA LEU A 91 -7.68 10.47 -1.87
C LEU A 91 -7.29 11.95 -1.74
N ALA A 92 -8.22 12.81 -1.33
CA ALA A 92 -7.96 14.24 -1.13
C ALA A 92 -6.86 14.48 -0.08
N LEU A 93 -6.85 13.70 1.00
CA LEU A 93 -5.80 13.73 2.01
C LEU A 93 -4.43 13.35 1.42
N GLY A 94 -4.36 12.31 0.59
CA GLY A 94 -3.14 11.91 -0.11
C GLY A 94 -2.59 13.02 -1.01
N VAL A 95 -3.47 13.61 -1.83
CA VAL A 95 -3.11 14.73 -2.71
C VAL A 95 -2.58 15.92 -1.91
N GLY A 96 -3.27 16.31 -0.83
CA GLY A 96 -2.84 17.42 0.02
C GLY A 96 -1.51 17.15 0.72
N LEU A 97 -1.32 15.93 1.25
CA LEU A 97 -0.09 15.52 1.90
C LEU A 97 1.09 15.57 0.91
N PHE A 98 0.97 14.96 -0.26
CA PHE A 98 2.09 14.88 -1.21
C PHE A 98 2.37 16.21 -1.90
N SER A 99 1.35 17.01 -2.18
CA SER A 99 1.55 18.35 -2.73
C SER A 99 2.24 19.30 -1.75
N THR A 100 2.00 19.16 -0.44
CA THR A 100 2.64 20.02 0.57
C THR A 100 4.02 19.53 1.01
N VAL A 101 4.22 18.21 1.11
CA VAL A 101 5.46 17.62 1.64
C VAL A 101 6.53 17.46 0.56
N GLU A 102 6.14 17.09 -0.66
CA GLU A 102 7.08 16.84 -1.78
C GLU A 102 7.00 17.95 -2.85
N GLU A 103 6.24 19.03 -2.60
CA GLU A 103 6.01 20.14 -3.54
C GLU A 103 5.53 19.68 -4.94
N MET A 104 4.90 18.51 -5.01
CA MET A 104 4.41 17.92 -6.26
C MET A 104 3.21 18.69 -6.80
N SER A 105 3.08 18.73 -8.12
CA SER A 105 1.86 19.24 -8.75
C SER A 105 0.65 18.41 -8.32
N TYR A 106 -0.54 19.01 -8.28
CA TYR A 106 -1.76 18.31 -7.89
C TYR A 106 -2.04 17.07 -8.75
N THR A 107 -1.68 17.10 -10.03
CA THR A 107 -1.82 15.98 -10.96
C THR A 107 -0.89 14.82 -10.62
N GLU A 108 0.36 15.11 -10.28
CA GLU A 108 1.34 14.09 -9.89
C GLU A 108 1.01 13.51 -8.50
N ALA A 109 0.61 14.37 -7.55
CA ALA A 109 0.17 13.96 -6.23
C ALA A 109 -1.08 13.06 -6.29
N MET A 110 -2.02 13.37 -7.18
CA MET A 110 -3.19 12.53 -7.46
C MET A 110 -2.79 11.21 -8.09
N HIS A 111 -1.91 11.22 -9.09
CA HIS A 111 -1.40 10.01 -9.71
C HIS A 111 -0.70 9.10 -8.69
N LEU A 112 0.19 9.66 -7.86
CA LEU A 112 0.87 8.93 -6.79
C LEU A 112 -0.12 8.34 -5.77
N SER A 113 -1.12 9.12 -5.36
CA SER A 113 -2.16 8.66 -4.42
C SER A 113 -2.96 7.48 -4.98
N ILE A 114 -3.37 7.56 -6.25
CA ILE A 114 -4.13 6.51 -6.94
C ILE A 114 -3.27 5.25 -7.08
N VAL A 115 -2.05 5.37 -7.61
CA VAL A 115 -1.14 4.24 -7.85
C VAL A 115 -0.74 3.54 -6.55
N THR A 116 -0.62 4.30 -5.46
CA THR A 116 -0.43 3.74 -4.11
C THR A 116 -1.68 3.01 -3.64
N GLY A 117 -2.85 3.62 -3.78
CA GLY A 117 -4.13 3.05 -3.35
C GLY A 117 -4.56 1.79 -4.11
N THR A 118 -4.28 1.74 -5.40
CA THR A 118 -4.52 0.57 -6.25
C THR A 118 -3.40 -0.47 -6.15
N THR A 119 -2.37 -0.22 -5.34
CA THR A 119 -1.21 -1.11 -5.17
C THR A 119 -0.48 -1.45 -6.47
N ILE A 120 -0.51 -0.53 -7.46
CA ILE A 120 0.17 -0.71 -8.73
C ILE A 120 1.67 -0.41 -8.60
N GLY A 121 2.00 0.69 -7.91
CA GLY A 121 3.38 1.09 -7.61
C GLY A 121 4.34 1.14 -8.79
N TYR A 122 4.01 1.87 -9.87
CA TYR A 122 4.87 1.97 -11.06
C TYR A 122 6.32 2.43 -10.80
N GLY A 123 6.57 3.16 -9.70
CA GLY A 123 7.90 3.68 -9.37
C GLY A 123 8.34 4.88 -10.23
N ASN A 124 7.49 5.36 -11.14
CA ASN A 124 7.79 6.52 -11.99
C ASN A 124 7.72 7.86 -11.22
N LEU A 125 6.95 7.90 -10.15
CA LEU A 125 6.86 9.02 -9.21
C LEU A 125 6.98 8.43 -7.81
N THR A 126 7.98 8.85 -7.06
CA THR A 126 8.22 8.41 -5.68
C THR A 126 8.68 9.57 -4.82
N PRO A 127 8.39 9.54 -3.50
CA PRO A 127 8.84 10.58 -2.60
C PRO A 127 10.36 10.54 -2.43
N THR A 128 10.99 11.70 -2.54
CA THR A 128 12.44 11.85 -2.41
C THR A 128 12.84 12.31 -1.02
N THR A 129 11.96 13.02 -0.31
CA THR A 129 12.22 13.52 1.03
C THR A 129 11.98 12.46 2.10
N ASN A 130 12.67 12.58 3.23
CA ASN A 130 12.45 11.71 4.39
C ASN A 130 10.99 11.78 4.88
N MET A 131 10.42 12.99 4.90
CA MET A 131 9.04 13.20 5.35
C MET A 131 8.04 12.61 4.36
N GLY A 132 8.27 12.74 3.05
CA GLY A 132 7.37 12.16 2.05
C GLY A 132 7.45 10.65 2.00
N ARG A 133 8.64 10.04 2.19
CA ARG A 133 8.77 8.57 2.32
C ARG A 133 7.98 8.06 3.52
N PHE A 134 8.14 8.70 4.67
CA PHE A 134 7.34 8.35 5.85
C PHE A 134 5.84 8.58 5.60
N GLY A 135 5.48 9.70 4.97
CA GLY A 135 4.11 10.06 4.62
C GLY A 135 3.46 9.04 3.70
N VAL A 136 4.13 8.61 2.63
CA VAL A 136 3.65 7.57 1.71
C VAL A 136 3.50 6.23 2.43
N ALA A 137 4.45 5.85 3.29
CA ALA A 137 4.35 4.61 4.05
C ALA A 137 3.09 4.60 4.94
N VAL A 138 2.85 5.67 5.70
CA VAL A 138 1.64 5.80 6.54
C VAL A 138 0.38 5.87 5.67
N TYR A 139 0.42 6.64 4.59
CA TYR A 139 -0.69 6.78 3.64
C TYR A 139 -1.07 5.43 3.03
N ALA A 140 -0.10 4.61 2.62
CA ALA A 140 -0.30 3.29 2.03
C ALA A 140 -1.13 2.38 2.95
N LEU A 141 -0.85 2.40 4.27
CA LEU A 141 -1.63 1.64 5.24
C LEU A 141 -3.09 2.11 5.29
N LEU A 142 -3.34 3.41 5.22
CA LEU A 142 -4.70 3.96 5.26
C LEU A 142 -5.48 3.68 3.98
N VAL A 143 -4.90 4.03 2.83
CA VAL A 143 -5.60 3.98 1.53
C VAL A 143 -5.95 2.55 1.11
N ILE A 144 -5.15 1.55 1.48
CA ILE A 144 -5.40 0.14 1.13
C ILE A 144 -6.58 -0.43 1.90
N ASN A 145 -6.76 -0.05 3.17
CA ASN A 145 -7.97 -0.40 3.91
C ASN A 145 -9.21 0.12 3.18
N VAL A 146 -9.17 1.39 2.76
CA VAL A 146 -10.29 2.03 2.07
C VAL A 146 -10.55 1.39 0.69
N MET A 147 -9.49 1.09 -0.07
CA MET A 147 -9.61 0.43 -1.38
C MET A 147 -10.19 -0.99 -1.25
N SER A 148 -9.85 -1.72 -0.19
CA SER A 148 -10.45 -3.03 0.12
C SER A 148 -11.97 -2.95 0.30
N GLY A 149 -12.46 -1.88 0.95
CA GLY A 149 -13.89 -1.63 1.09
C GLY A 149 -14.58 -1.38 -0.24
N LEU A 150 -13.91 -0.70 -1.17
CA LEU A 150 -14.45 -0.39 -2.50
C LEU A 150 -14.67 -1.65 -3.35
N LEU A 151 -13.96 -2.74 -3.05
CA LEU A 151 -14.14 -4.04 -3.70
C LEU A 151 -15.37 -4.83 -3.20
N GLN A 152 -15.96 -4.46 -2.05
CA GLN A 152 -17.07 -5.23 -1.47
C GLN A 152 -18.34 -5.26 -2.32
N PRO A 153 -18.79 -4.17 -2.98
CA PRO A 153 -19.95 -4.24 -3.87
C PRO A 153 -19.73 -5.20 -5.05
N ALA A 154 -18.54 -5.19 -5.64
CA ALA A 154 -18.16 -6.11 -6.70
C ALA A 154 -18.17 -7.57 -6.21
N ARG A 155 -17.67 -7.81 -4.99
CA ARG A 155 -17.74 -9.12 -4.33
C ARG A 155 -19.18 -9.59 -4.15
N LYS A 156 -20.05 -8.76 -3.56
CA LYS A 156 -21.48 -9.10 -3.34
C LYS A 156 -22.20 -9.38 -4.66
N TYR A 157 -21.88 -8.64 -5.70
CA TYR A 157 -22.39 -8.87 -7.06
C TYR A 157 -21.91 -10.22 -7.61
N LEU A 158 -20.62 -10.54 -7.53
CA LEU A 158 -20.11 -11.84 -7.98
C LEU A 158 -20.70 -13.02 -7.20
N GLU A 159 -20.88 -12.87 -5.89
CA GLU A 159 -21.50 -13.87 -5.02
C GLU A 159 -22.96 -14.13 -5.41
N SER A 160 -23.74 -13.08 -5.69
CA SER A 160 -25.14 -13.25 -6.11
C SER A 160 -25.25 -13.99 -7.44
N PHE A 161 -24.38 -13.67 -8.42
CA PHE A 161 -24.31 -14.38 -9.70
C PHE A 161 -23.95 -15.85 -9.55
N CYS A 162 -22.97 -16.16 -8.69
CA CYS A 162 -22.52 -17.54 -8.48
C CYS A 162 -23.57 -18.39 -7.76
N MET A 163 -24.25 -17.81 -6.76
CA MET A 163 -25.33 -18.49 -6.04
C MET A 163 -26.56 -18.72 -6.93
N GLU A 164 -26.90 -17.78 -7.81
CA GLU A 164 -28.00 -17.97 -8.77
C GLU A 164 -27.72 -19.13 -9.74
N LYS A 165 -26.47 -19.23 -10.23
CA LYS A 165 -26.06 -20.32 -11.12
C LYS A 165 -26.05 -21.68 -10.42
N THR A 166 -25.68 -21.71 -9.14
CA THR A 166 -25.70 -22.94 -8.33
C THR A 166 -27.14 -23.40 -8.09
N ARG A 167 -28.06 -22.47 -7.81
CA ARG A 167 -29.49 -22.76 -7.63
C ARG A 167 -30.18 -23.27 -8.89
N LYS A 168 -29.80 -22.82 -10.09
CA LYS A 168 -30.35 -23.32 -11.37
C LYS A 168 -29.83 -24.70 -11.78
N ARG A 169 -28.81 -25.25 -11.09
CA ARG A 169 -28.25 -26.58 -11.35
C ARG A 169 -28.83 -27.69 -10.46
N GLN A 170 -29.55 -27.33 -9.38
CA GLN A 170 -30.33 -28.24 -8.54
C GLN A 170 -31.78 -28.25 -9.01
#